data_AF-A0A1E4XKP1-F1
#
_entry.id   AF-A0A1E4XKP1-F1
#
_cell.length_a   1.000
_cell.length_b   1.000
_cell.length_c   1.000
_cell.angle_alpha   90.00
_cell.angle_beta   90.00
_cell.angle_gamma   90.00
#
_symmetry.space_group_name_H-M   'P 1'
#
loop_
_entity.id
_entity.type
_entity.pdbx_description
1 polymer ?
#
loop_
_entity_poly.entity_id
_entity_poly.type
_entity_poly.pdbx_seq_one_letter_code
_entity_poly.pdbx_strand_id
1 'polypeptide(L)'
;MPRYLSNSAIRLLEASQESLALALHCLGTPNRGSLRVEVARYSPAIGLIGAAAEQALAAIIVQVRGDEALAASSTQYKSARQILSDMRDLLRAPIPASSFLTAGVADPAQQRESILQASEGFSVLFTYRATGLHAGLGLSRTVTLKQAVKVHSFLELLARSTRIRAYMDRLPIPPDEVIDQTVLIDDLIQKFQSTDAITERVNALRSLFLILPEVPPEAPEWLEAFDRSVVSPRPADITLLLETLERAAPMRFRRMNAGGQALPVVVRPNDPNALPIALQDMRQAFGHAREQFGADVGNANGRLDQGILDLPPESFLLDLCLQGPEQLRETLDRQTLTGQEVWPFVATALSQQGTERPYWFLVSMVDDIGQLIGQLRRASAVSAQGQFKERCTAAIRALEAKRQERTLPPATEIATFTVTQSAAAETARESIPDSMERNEGTVREASLKAMPPLAALYAGEFTAGQAFPAVYASENPDSKKYWTRQLLIAATDASDRSMLITALRAPEFANLKTDARKALRLVDILTYGPNIELG
;
A
#
# COMPACT_ATOMS: atom_id res chain seq x y z
N MET A 1 -3.88 -45.72 -16.50
CA MET A 1 -2.58 -45.03 -16.28
C MET A 1 -1.66 -45.95 -15.48
N PRO A 2 -0.36 -46.03 -15.81
CA PRO A 2 0.62 -46.71 -14.98
C PRO A 2 0.61 -46.13 -13.56
N ARG A 3 0.64 -47.00 -12.54
CA ARG A 3 0.68 -46.58 -11.12
C ARG A 3 2.14 -46.45 -10.68
N TYR A 4 2.52 -45.27 -10.19
CA TYR A 4 3.88 -44.97 -9.73
C TYR A 4 4.01 -44.87 -8.21
N LEU A 5 2.89 -44.69 -7.50
CA LEU A 5 2.79 -44.59 -6.05
C LEU A 5 1.85 -45.65 -5.47
N SER A 6 1.99 -45.94 -4.19
CA SER A 6 1.09 -46.80 -3.42
C SER A 6 -0.28 -46.13 -3.22
N ASN A 7 -1.35 -46.94 -3.07
CA ASN A 7 -2.69 -46.40 -2.83
C ASN A 7 -2.75 -45.53 -1.57
N SER A 8 -2.03 -45.92 -0.51
CA SER A 8 -1.98 -45.17 0.74
C SER A 8 -1.30 -43.81 0.58
N ALA A 9 -0.20 -43.73 -0.18
CA ALA A 9 0.45 -42.47 -0.51
C ALA A 9 -0.43 -41.58 -1.40
N ILE A 10 -1.10 -42.16 -2.41
CA ILE A 10 -2.04 -41.44 -3.28
C ILE A 10 -3.18 -40.83 -2.45
N ARG A 11 -3.81 -41.64 -1.59
CA ARG A 11 -4.88 -41.18 -0.68
C ARG A 11 -4.45 -39.97 0.16
N LEU A 12 -3.22 -39.99 0.68
CA LEU A 12 -2.69 -38.89 1.48
C LEU A 12 -2.42 -37.63 0.65
N LEU A 13 -1.91 -37.78 -0.59
CA LEU A 13 -1.74 -36.65 -1.51
C LEU A 13 -3.07 -36.05 -1.96
N GLU A 14 -4.09 -36.87 -2.21
CA GLU A 14 -5.44 -36.40 -2.52
C GLU A 14 -6.06 -35.67 -1.31
N ALA A 15 -5.94 -36.24 -0.10
CA ALA A 15 -6.40 -35.60 1.12
C ALA A 15 -5.71 -34.25 1.39
N SER A 16 -4.41 -34.16 1.05
CA SER A 16 -3.64 -32.91 1.12
C SER A 16 -4.20 -31.84 0.18
N GLN A 17 -4.47 -32.21 -1.07
CA GLN A 17 -5.08 -31.32 -2.07
C GLN A 17 -6.48 -30.86 -1.64
N GLU A 18 -7.33 -31.79 -1.18
CA GLU A 18 -8.67 -31.47 -0.69
C GLU A 18 -8.63 -30.55 0.53
N SER A 19 -7.72 -30.78 1.48
CA SER A 19 -7.55 -29.92 2.65
C SER A 19 -7.14 -28.50 2.24
N LEU A 20 -6.21 -28.36 1.28
CA LEU A 20 -5.81 -27.06 0.76
C LEU A 20 -6.94 -26.37 0.00
N ALA A 21 -7.69 -27.11 -0.82
CA ALA A 21 -8.83 -26.59 -1.58
C ALA A 21 -9.93 -26.05 -0.64
N LEU A 22 -10.29 -26.81 0.38
CA LEU A 22 -11.26 -26.39 1.40
C LEU A 22 -10.77 -25.15 2.17
N ALA A 23 -9.48 -25.09 2.50
CA ALA A 23 -8.92 -23.91 3.15
C ALA A 23 -9.02 -22.66 2.26
N LEU A 24 -8.72 -22.78 0.97
CA LEU A 24 -8.83 -21.69 0.01
C LEU A 24 -10.29 -21.25 -0.18
N HIS A 25 -11.24 -22.20 -0.18
CA HIS A 25 -12.66 -21.87 -0.14
C HIS A 25 -13.04 -21.09 1.11
N CYS A 26 -12.56 -21.49 2.30
CA CYS A 26 -12.77 -20.73 3.53
C CYS A 26 -12.19 -19.30 3.46
N LEU A 27 -11.11 -19.08 2.69
CA LEU A 27 -10.50 -17.76 2.52
C LEU A 27 -11.18 -16.91 1.43
N GLY A 28 -11.82 -17.53 0.45
CA GLY A 28 -12.47 -16.87 -0.69
C GLY A 28 -13.97 -16.65 -0.53
N THR A 29 -14.63 -17.36 0.40
CA THR A 29 -16.07 -17.22 0.63
C THR A 29 -16.41 -16.00 1.50
N PRO A 30 -17.58 -15.35 1.30
CA PRO A 30 -18.01 -14.24 2.11
C PRO A 30 -18.06 -14.59 3.60
N ASN A 31 -17.53 -13.68 4.42
CA ASN A 31 -17.53 -13.83 5.86
C ASN A 31 -18.96 -13.82 6.42
N ARG A 32 -19.19 -14.58 7.52
CA ARG A 32 -20.44 -14.64 8.29
C ARG A 32 -20.83 -13.32 8.99
N GLY A 33 -20.36 -12.17 8.51
CA GLY A 33 -20.45 -10.89 9.22
C GLY A 33 -19.52 -10.84 10.44
N SER A 34 -19.91 -10.07 11.46
CA SER A 34 -19.18 -9.95 12.72
C SER A 34 -19.29 -11.23 13.56
N LEU A 35 -18.16 -11.67 14.12
CA LEU A 35 -18.13 -12.77 15.08
C LEU A 35 -18.17 -12.18 16.49
N ARG A 36 -18.73 -12.94 17.44
CA ARG A 36 -18.65 -12.57 18.87
C ARG A 36 -17.21 -12.61 19.39
N VAL A 37 -16.38 -13.47 18.79
CA VAL A 37 -14.96 -13.62 19.11
C VAL A 37 -14.19 -13.64 17.80
N GLU A 38 -13.58 -12.52 17.43
CA GLU A 38 -12.94 -12.34 16.12
C GLU A 38 -11.73 -13.25 15.90
N VAL A 39 -11.02 -13.68 16.97
CA VAL A 39 -9.90 -14.63 16.84
C VAL A 39 -10.36 -16.01 16.33
N ALA A 40 -11.66 -16.32 16.37
CA ALA A 40 -12.17 -17.55 15.77
C ALA A 40 -12.19 -17.52 14.24
N ARG A 41 -12.05 -16.33 13.63
CA ARG A 41 -12.04 -16.17 12.18
C ARG A 41 -10.83 -16.85 11.57
N TYR A 42 -11.05 -17.54 10.45
CA TYR A 42 -10.01 -18.28 9.71
C TYR A 42 -9.29 -19.39 10.49
N SER A 43 -9.73 -19.74 11.70
CA SER A 43 -9.19 -20.89 12.45
C SER A 43 -9.34 -22.22 11.71
N PRO A 44 -10.45 -22.51 10.98
CA PRO A 44 -10.53 -23.73 10.18
C PRO A 44 -9.57 -23.68 8.99
N ALA A 45 -9.39 -22.50 8.37
CA ALA A 45 -8.53 -22.35 7.19
C ALA A 45 -7.05 -22.63 7.53
N ILE A 46 -6.51 -21.99 8.58
CA ILE A 46 -5.12 -22.27 8.99
C ILE A 46 -4.93 -23.71 9.47
N GLY A 47 -5.97 -24.28 10.11
CA GLY A 47 -6.05 -25.69 10.47
C GLY A 47 -5.88 -26.62 9.27
N LEU A 48 -6.68 -26.38 8.23
CA LEU A 48 -6.68 -27.19 7.01
C LEU A 48 -5.40 -27.01 6.17
N ILE A 49 -4.82 -25.81 6.13
CA ILE A 49 -3.52 -25.57 5.47
C ILE A 49 -2.41 -26.39 6.14
N GLY A 50 -2.36 -26.39 7.47
CA GLY A 50 -1.39 -27.20 8.19
C GLY A 50 -1.65 -28.71 8.02
N ALA A 51 -2.91 -29.14 7.95
CA ALA A 51 -3.25 -30.53 7.66
C ALA A 51 -2.82 -30.95 6.24
N ALA A 52 -2.98 -30.07 5.25
CA ALA A 52 -2.50 -30.30 3.89
C ALA A 52 -0.99 -30.54 3.86
N ALA A 53 -0.21 -29.71 4.56
CA ALA A 53 1.24 -29.88 4.68
C ALA A 53 1.59 -31.23 5.34
N GLU A 54 0.99 -31.56 6.48
CA GLU A 54 1.24 -32.82 7.19
C GLU A 54 0.91 -34.05 6.35
N GLN A 55 -0.23 -34.05 5.65
CA GLN A 55 -0.65 -35.15 4.78
C GLN A 55 0.30 -35.35 3.60
N ALA A 56 0.83 -34.26 3.03
CA ALA A 56 1.83 -34.35 1.96
C ALA A 56 3.13 -34.97 2.46
N LEU A 57 3.60 -34.56 3.66
CA LEU A 57 4.78 -35.18 4.28
C LEU A 57 4.54 -36.65 4.61
N ALA A 58 3.37 -36.98 5.16
CA ALA A 58 2.97 -38.35 5.48
C ALA A 58 2.94 -39.22 4.22
N ALA A 59 2.47 -38.71 3.08
CA ALA A 59 2.49 -39.43 1.82
C ALA A 59 3.91 -39.82 1.39
N ILE A 60 4.89 -38.94 1.58
CA ILE A 60 6.30 -39.20 1.29
C ILE A 60 6.82 -40.34 2.17
N ILE A 61 6.53 -40.29 3.47
CA ILE A 61 6.95 -41.32 4.43
C ILE A 61 6.32 -42.67 4.11
N VAL A 62 5.00 -42.70 3.92
CA VAL A 62 4.25 -43.93 3.63
C VAL A 62 4.70 -44.57 2.33
N GLN A 63 5.04 -43.77 1.31
CA GLN A 63 5.52 -44.29 0.04
C GLN A 63 6.83 -45.10 0.19
N VAL A 64 7.66 -44.75 1.16
CA VAL A 64 8.97 -45.39 1.36
C VAL A 64 8.94 -46.45 2.45
N ARG A 65 8.22 -46.17 3.54
CA ARG A 65 8.25 -46.97 4.78
C ARG A 65 6.94 -47.71 5.08
N GLY A 66 5.90 -47.54 4.26
CA GLY A 66 4.58 -48.15 4.46
C GLY A 66 3.70 -47.45 5.49
N ASP A 67 2.46 -47.94 5.67
CA ASP A 67 1.44 -47.31 6.53
C ASP A 67 1.81 -47.29 8.01
N GLU A 68 2.50 -48.32 8.50
CA GLU A 68 2.95 -48.42 9.90
C GLU A 68 3.92 -47.29 10.28
N ALA A 69 4.56 -46.65 9.30
CA ALA A 69 5.48 -45.54 9.56
C ALA A 69 4.79 -44.30 10.16
N LEU A 70 3.45 -44.21 10.07
CA LEU A 70 2.67 -43.15 10.72
C LEU A 70 2.34 -43.46 12.19
N ALA A 71 2.57 -44.69 12.66
CA ALA A 71 2.32 -45.07 14.04
C ALA A 71 3.52 -44.69 14.94
N ALA A 72 3.25 -44.03 16.06
CA ALA A 72 4.19 -43.87 17.16
C ALA A 72 4.14 -45.08 18.11
N SER A 73 2.97 -45.68 18.25
CA SER A 73 2.72 -46.94 18.94
C SER A 73 1.51 -47.64 18.31
N SER A 74 1.15 -48.84 18.76
CA SER A 74 -0.01 -49.59 18.24
C SER A 74 -1.34 -48.85 18.36
N THR A 75 -1.44 -47.83 19.22
CA THR A 75 -2.67 -47.07 19.49
C THR A 75 -2.55 -45.58 19.20
N GLN A 76 -1.39 -45.11 18.73
CA GLN A 76 -1.12 -43.68 18.60
C GLN A 76 -0.43 -43.34 17.27
N TYR A 77 -0.96 -42.36 16.56
CA TYR A 77 -0.29 -41.76 15.41
C TYR A 77 0.83 -40.82 15.84
N LYS A 78 1.87 -40.73 15.01
CA LYS A 78 2.91 -39.72 15.13
C LYS A 78 2.31 -38.32 15.04
N SER A 79 2.91 -37.40 15.78
CA SER A 79 2.63 -35.98 15.63
C SER A 79 3.17 -35.44 14.30
N ALA A 80 2.60 -34.36 13.80
CA ALA A 80 3.08 -33.68 12.59
C ALA A 80 4.57 -33.31 12.64
N ARG A 81 5.10 -32.97 13.84
CA ARG A 81 6.53 -32.69 14.04
C ARG A 81 7.40 -33.95 13.90
N GLN A 82 6.93 -35.09 14.39
CA GLN A 82 7.61 -36.37 14.18
C GLN A 82 7.62 -36.76 12.71
N ILE A 83 6.49 -36.57 12.00
CA ILE A 83 6.41 -36.79 10.54
C ILE A 83 7.39 -35.88 9.77
N LEU A 84 7.51 -34.61 10.17
CA LEU A 84 8.49 -33.69 9.58
C LEU A 84 9.94 -34.12 9.82
N SER A 85 10.27 -34.53 11.05
CA SER A 85 11.59 -35.06 11.37
C SER A 85 11.91 -36.29 10.51
N ASP A 86 10.99 -37.25 10.45
CA ASP A 86 11.14 -38.45 9.62
C ASP A 86 11.37 -38.11 8.15
N MET A 87 10.68 -37.08 7.64
CA MET A 87 10.80 -36.65 6.24
C MET A 87 12.17 -36.02 5.98
N ARG A 88 12.65 -35.18 6.88
CA ARG A 88 13.99 -34.57 6.81
C ARG A 88 15.07 -35.65 6.84
N ASP A 89 14.93 -36.65 7.70
CA ASP A 89 15.86 -37.78 7.77
C ASP A 89 15.84 -38.59 6.48
N LEU A 90 14.66 -38.80 5.89
CA LEU A 90 14.51 -39.49 4.62
C LEU A 90 15.14 -38.74 3.44
N LEU A 91 15.04 -37.40 3.39
CA LEU A 91 15.69 -36.60 2.35
C LEU A 91 17.22 -36.60 2.48
N ARG A 92 17.74 -36.73 3.70
CA ARG A 92 19.17 -36.86 4.01
C ARG A 92 19.71 -38.29 3.82
N ALA A 93 18.84 -39.28 3.78
CA ALA A 93 19.18 -40.69 3.60
C ALA A 93 19.66 -41.01 2.15
N PRO A 94 20.22 -42.21 1.90
CA PRO A 94 20.70 -42.60 0.58
C PRO A 94 19.63 -42.49 -0.53
N ILE A 95 20.08 -42.06 -1.72
CA ILE A 95 19.27 -41.69 -2.90
C ILE A 95 18.15 -42.70 -3.30
N PRO A 96 18.34 -44.04 -3.24
CA PRO A 96 17.33 -44.97 -3.74
C PRO A 96 15.94 -44.82 -3.10
N ALA A 97 15.89 -44.52 -1.79
CA ALA A 97 14.66 -44.44 -1.02
C ALA A 97 13.78 -43.25 -1.44
N SER A 98 14.38 -42.10 -1.73
CA SER A 98 13.69 -40.87 -2.12
C SER A 98 13.62 -40.64 -3.63
N SER A 99 14.11 -41.59 -4.44
CA SER A 99 14.27 -41.42 -5.90
C SER A 99 12.97 -41.09 -6.65
N PHE A 100 11.82 -41.46 -6.08
CA PHE A 100 10.51 -41.11 -6.66
C PHE A 100 10.18 -39.62 -6.57
N LEU A 101 10.83 -38.85 -5.68
CA LEU A 101 10.67 -37.40 -5.56
C LEU A 101 11.44 -36.61 -6.63
N THR A 102 12.36 -37.27 -7.34
CA THR A 102 13.27 -36.64 -8.31
C THR A 102 13.18 -37.27 -9.70
N ALA A 103 12.22 -38.17 -9.93
CA ALA A 103 12.08 -38.87 -11.19
C ALA A 103 11.76 -37.89 -12.33
N GLY A 104 12.55 -37.92 -13.40
CA GLY A 104 12.40 -37.00 -14.54
C GLY A 104 12.80 -35.55 -14.27
N VAL A 105 13.48 -35.28 -13.15
CA VAL A 105 14.06 -33.96 -12.82
C VAL A 105 15.54 -33.93 -13.22
N ALA A 106 15.98 -32.82 -13.81
CA ALA A 106 17.34 -32.68 -14.34
C ALA A 106 18.42 -32.72 -13.24
N ASP A 107 18.18 -32.07 -12.10
CA ASP A 107 19.08 -32.08 -10.93
C ASP A 107 18.37 -32.67 -9.68
N PRO A 108 18.53 -33.97 -9.42
CA PRO A 108 17.96 -34.64 -8.24
C PRO A 108 18.51 -34.15 -6.89
N ALA A 109 19.73 -33.60 -6.85
CA ALA A 109 20.33 -33.12 -5.61
C ALA A 109 19.71 -31.77 -5.24
N GLN A 110 19.68 -30.83 -6.19
CA GLN A 110 19.06 -29.52 -6.01
C GLN A 110 17.56 -29.63 -5.70
N GLN A 111 16.85 -30.57 -6.34
CA GLN A 111 15.43 -30.80 -6.07
C GLN A 111 15.19 -31.25 -4.63
N ARG A 112 16.01 -32.15 -4.08
CA ARG A 112 15.87 -32.60 -2.69
C ARG A 112 16.13 -31.47 -1.70
N GLU A 113 17.16 -30.67 -1.96
CA GLU A 113 17.47 -29.49 -1.16
C GLU A 113 16.31 -28.48 -1.21
N SER A 114 15.74 -28.25 -2.40
CA SER A 114 14.58 -27.37 -2.55
C SER A 114 13.36 -27.86 -1.77
N ILE A 115 13.11 -29.19 -1.72
CA ILE A 115 12.01 -29.79 -0.95
C ILE A 115 12.27 -29.59 0.55
N LEU A 116 13.51 -29.77 0.99
CA LEU A 116 13.91 -29.55 2.37
C LEU A 116 13.68 -28.08 2.77
N GLN A 117 14.17 -27.12 1.98
CA GLN A 117 14.00 -25.68 2.19
C GLN A 117 12.52 -25.28 2.17
N ALA A 118 11.72 -25.81 1.24
CA ALA A 118 10.29 -25.53 1.18
C ALA A 118 9.51 -26.03 2.42
N SER A 119 10.06 -26.98 3.18
CA SER A 119 9.49 -27.47 4.45
C SER A 119 9.90 -26.64 5.68
N GLU A 120 10.78 -25.65 5.53
CA GLU A 120 11.18 -24.77 6.64
C GLU A 120 9.97 -24.03 7.21
N GLY A 121 9.95 -23.81 8.52
CA GLY A 121 8.81 -23.19 9.22
C GLY A 121 7.55 -24.06 9.33
N PHE A 122 7.51 -25.28 8.78
CA PHE A 122 6.35 -26.18 8.97
C PHE A 122 6.14 -26.58 10.43
N SER A 123 7.20 -26.63 11.25
CA SER A 123 7.07 -26.84 12.71
C SER A 123 6.18 -25.79 13.38
N VAL A 124 6.32 -24.52 12.97
CA VAL A 124 5.49 -23.39 13.42
C VAL A 124 4.08 -23.53 12.86
N LEU A 125 3.94 -23.86 11.57
CA LEU A 125 2.64 -24.10 10.93
C LEU A 125 1.84 -25.21 11.63
N PHE A 126 2.47 -26.31 12.04
CA PHE A 126 1.79 -27.41 12.74
C PHE A 126 1.29 -27.03 14.13
N THR A 127 1.95 -26.08 14.78
CA THR A 127 1.44 -25.50 16.02
C THR A 127 0.14 -24.74 15.74
N TYR A 128 0.10 -23.97 14.66
CA TYR A 128 -1.11 -23.26 14.23
C TYR A 128 -2.20 -24.19 13.69
N ARG A 129 -1.84 -25.34 13.10
CA ARG A 129 -2.78 -26.40 12.76
C ARG A 129 -3.55 -26.87 13.98
N ALA A 130 -2.82 -27.30 15.01
CA ALA A 130 -3.42 -27.79 16.25
C ALA A 130 -4.25 -26.69 16.93
N THR A 131 -3.71 -25.47 16.96
CA THR A 131 -4.38 -24.30 17.53
C THR A 131 -5.68 -23.95 16.78
N GLY A 132 -5.68 -23.99 15.44
CA GLY A 132 -6.85 -23.71 14.62
C GLY A 132 -7.94 -24.78 14.73
N LEU A 133 -7.57 -26.07 14.66
CA LEU A 133 -8.52 -27.18 14.68
C LEU A 133 -9.03 -27.54 16.07
N HIS A 134 -8.23 -27.35 17.12
CA HIS A 134 -8.61 -27.76 18.48
C HIS A 134 -8.98 -26.59 19.39
N ALA A 135 -8.23 -25.48 19.33
CA ALA A 135 -8.51 -24.31 20.17
C ALA A 135 -9.39 -23.28 19.47
N GLY A 136 -9.67 -23.45 18.17
CA GLY A 136 -10.49 -22.54 17.38
C GLY A 136 -9.86 -21.17 17.20
N LEU A 137 -8.54 -21.03 17.36
CA LEU A 137 -7.83 -19.76 17.24
C LEU A 137 -7.22 -19.63 15.85
N GLY A 138 -7.61 -18.59 15.13
CA GLY A 138 -7.20 -18.28 13.78
C GLY A 138 -6.28 -17.08 13.68
N LEU A 139 -5.85 -16.82 12.45
CA LEU A 139 -4.95 -15.74 12.09
C LEU A 139 -5.65 -14.75 11.17
N SER A 140 -5.00 -13.63 10.87
CA SER A 140 -5.51 -12.74 9.82
C SER A 140 -5.58 -13.48 8.48
N ARG A 141 -6.51 -13.05 7.63
CA ARG A 141 -6.69 -13.63 6.29
C ARG A 141 -5.38 -13.66 5.51
N THR A 142 -4.63 -12.57 5.55
CA THR A 142 -3.35 -12.40 4.87
C THR A 142 -2.29 -13.39 5.34
N VAL A 143 -2.09 -13.53 6.66
CA VAL A 143 -1.12 -14.48 7.20
C VAL A 143 -1.52 -15.90 6.83
N THR A 144 -2.82 -16.20 6.90
CA THR A 144 -3.37 -17.51 6.52
C THR A 144 -3.15 -17.81 5.02
N LEU A 145 -3.44 -16.84 4.15
CA LEU A 145 -3.22 -16.98 2.70
C LEU A 145 -1.74 -17.15 2.36
N LYS A 146 -0.83 -16.44 3.04
CA LYS A 146 0.61 -16.62 2.86
C LYS A 146 1.06 -18.05 3.16
N GLN A 147 0.49 -18.69 4.17
CA GLN A 147 0.75 -20.11 4.46
C GLN A 147 0.13 -21.03 3.42
N ALA A 148 -1.06 -20.71 2.89
CA ALA A 148 -1.65 -21.48 1.79
C ALA A 148 -0.75 -21.45 0.54
N VAL A 149 -0.22 -20.28 0.18
CA VAL A 149 0.76 -20.12 -0.91
C VAL A 149 2.02 -20.94 -0.65
N LYS A 150 2.55 -20.90 0.57
CA LYS A 150 3.73 -21.68 0.95
C LYS A 150 3.51 -23.19 0.78
N VAL A 151 2.37 -23.71 1.26
CA VAL A 151 2.03 -25.12 1.10
C VAL A 151 1.77 -25.47 -0.36
N HIS A 152 1.10 -24.61 -1.11
CA HIS A 152 0.92 -24.77 -2.56
C HIS A 152 2.26 -24.91 -3.29
N SER A 153 3.21 -23.99 -3.06
CA SER A 153 4.54 -24.05 -3.68
C SER A 153 5.30 -25.32 -3.30
N PHE A 154 5.14 -25.82 -2.07
CA PHE A 154 5.68 -27.13 -1.68
C PHE A 154 5.07 -28.28 -2.50
N LEU A 155 3.75 -28.30 -2.69
CA LEU A 155 3.08 -29.31 -3.51
C LEU A 155 3.46 -29.23 -4.99
N GLU A 156 3.55 -28.03 -5.56
CA GLU A 156 4.05 -27.82 -6.92
C GLU A 156 5.47 -28.35 -7.10
N LEU A 157 6.31 -28.15 -6.08
CA LEU A 157 7.67 -28.67 -6.09
C LEU A 157 7.69 -30.20 -6.13
N LEU A 158 6.82 -30.88 -5.38
CA LEU A 158 6.66 -32.34 -5.46
C LEU A 158 6.19 -32.79 -6.86
N ALA A 159 5.25 -32.05 -7.46
CA ALA A 159 4.70 -32.34 -8.78
C ALA A 159 5.71 -32.21 -9.94
N ARG A 160 6.91 -31.66 -9.70
CA ARG A 160 8.00 -31.67 -10.68
C ARG A 160 8.45 -33.09 -11.01
N SER A 161 8.38 -34.02 -10.06
CA SER A 161 8.65 -35.43 -10.32
C SER A 161 7.57 -36.03 -11.21
N THR A 162 7.97 -36.70 -12.29
CA THR A 162 7.04 -37.38 -13.21
C THR A 162 6.25 -38.51 -12.54
N ARG A 163 6.75 -39.06 -11.42
CA ARG A 163 6.03 -40.09 -10.64
C ARG A 163 4.94 -39.52 -9.74
N ILE A 164 5.00 -38.24 -9.39
CA ILE A 164 4.02 -37.57 -8.51
C ILE A 164 3.04 -36.74 -9.32
N ARG A 165 3.52 -36.10 -10.41
CA ARG A 165 2.74 -35.19 -11.26
C ARG A 165 1.35 -35.72 -11.62
N ALA A 166 1.26 -36.99 -12.03
CA ALA A 166 0.01 -37.63 -12.44
C ALA A 166 -1.10 -37.65 -11.35
N TYR A 167 -0.75 -37.37 -10.10
CA TYR A 167 -1.66 -37.30 -8.96
C TYR A 167 -1.90 -35.87 -8.47
N MET A 168 -1.27 -34.86 -9.10
CA MET A 168 -1.28 -33.44 -8.69
C MET A 168 -1.59 -32.48 -9.84
N ASP A 169 -2.12 -32.97 -10.96
CA ASP A 169 -2.48 -32.15 -12.13
C ASP A 169 -3.63 -31.15 -11.85
N ARG A 170 -4.29 -31.25 -10.69
CA ARG A 170 -5.42 -30.41 -10.28
C ARG A 170 -5.16 -29.70 -8.94
N LEU A 171 -3.94 -29.21 -8.74
CA LEU A 171 -3.63 -28.44 -7.53
C LEU A 171 -4.52 -27.18 -7.44
N PRO A 172 -5.11 -26.91 -6.26
CA PRO A 172 -5.94 -25.74 -6.09
C PRO A 172 -5.07 -24.48 -6.00
N ILE A 173 -5.32 -23.52 -6.90
CA ILE A 173 -4.48 -22.31 -7.05
C ILE A 173 -4.91 -21.26 -6.00
N PRO A 174 -4.01 -20.79 -5.13
CA PRO A 174 -4.28 -19.67 -4.23
C PRO A 174 -4.56 -18.38 -5.01
N PRO A 175 -5.42 -17.47 -4.52
CA PRO A 175 -5.67 -16.19 -5.16
C PRO A 175 -4.41 -15.30 -5.21
N ASP A 176 -4.25 -14.53 -6.29
CA ASP A 176 -3.09 -13.66 -6.63
C ASP A 176 -2.87 -12.45 -5.70
N GLU A 177 -3.39 -12.48 -4.47
CA GLU A 177 -3.24 -11.38 -3.53
C GLU A 177 -1.83 -11.39 -2.93
N VAL A 178 -0.88 -10.84 -3.69
CA VAL A 178 0.53 -10.70 -3.31
C VAL A 178 0.67 -9.54 -2.33
N ILE A 179 0.37 -9.81 -1.04
CA ILE A 179 0.75 -8.87 0.02
C ILE A 179 2.26 -9.01 0.24
N ASP A 180 2.97 -7.90 0.08
CA ASP A 180 4.40 -7.79 0.33
C ASP A 180 4.72 -8.29 1.75
N GLN A 181 5.60 -9.28 1.84
CA GLN A 181 6.01 -9.90 3.11
C GLN A 181 6.60 -8.88 4.09
N THR A 182 7.28 -7.85 3.58
CA THR A 182 7.82 -6.76 4.41
C THR A 182 6.70 -5.97 5.06
N VAL A 183 5.65 -5.68 4.31
CA VAL A 183 4.48 -4.94 4.82
C VAL A 183 3.71 -5.77 5.84
N LEU A 184 3.53 -7.07 5.58
CA LEU A 184 2.91 -7.96 6.55
C LEU A 184 3.71 -8.04 7.87
N ILE A 185 5.04 -8.02 7.78
CA ILE A 185 5.93 -8.01 8.95
C ILE A 185 5.78 -6.70 9.71
N ASP A 186 5.81 -5.55 9.03
CA ASP A 186 5.69 -4.24 9.66
C ASP A 186 4.31 -4.08 10.36
N ASP A 187 3.23 -4.55 9.73
CA ASP A 187 1.87 -4.56 10.30
C ASP A 187 1.79 -5.38 11.60
N LEU A 188 2.45 -6.53 11.63
CA LEU A 188 2.47 -7.41 12.80
C LEU A 188 3.39 -6.87 13.91
N ILE A 189 4.51 -6.23 13.57
CA ILE A 189 5.36 -5.52 14.52
C ILE A 189 4.57 -4.39 15.18
N GLN A 190 3.88 -3.59 14.37
CA GLN A 190 3.03 -2.51 14.87
C GLN A 190 1.94 -3.05 15.81
N LYS A 191 1.19 -4.10 15.41
CA LYS A 191 0.20 -4.74 16.28
C LYS A 191 0.80 -5.27 17.57
N PHE A 192 2.02 -5.82 17.51
CA PHE A 192 2.73 -6.26 18.71
C PHE A 192 3.06 -5.09 19.66
N GLN A 193 3.35 -3.90 19.13
CA GLN A 193 3.72 -2.71 19.89
C GLN A 193 2.52 -1.91 20.43
N SER A 194 1.44 -1.80 19.64
CA SER A 194 0.31 -0.93 19.94
C SER A 194 -0.75 -1.57 20.84
N THR A 195 -0.70 -2.88 21.05
CA THR A 195 -1.77 -3.62 21.73
C THR A 195 -1.46 -3.92 23.19
N ASP A 196 -2.36 -3.48 24.07
CA ASP A 196 -2.28 -3.71 25.53
C ASP A 196 -2.72 -5.14 25.93
N ALA A 197 -3.56 -5.78 25.12
CA ALA A 197 -4.03 -7.13 25.38
C ALA A 197 -2.92 -8.18 25.11
N ILE A 198 -2.48 -8.86 26.18
CA ILE A 198 -1.40 -9.86 26.14
C ILE A 198 -1.68 -10.95 25.07
N THR A 199 -2.92 -11.38 24.93
CA THR A 199 -3.33 -12.42 23.97
C THR A 199 -3.16 -11.98 22.51
N GLU A 200 -3.56 -10.76 22.18
CA GLU A 200 -3.40 -10.19 20.84
C GLU A 200 -1.93 -9.89 20.53
N ARG A 201 -1.20 -9.37 21.52
CA ARG A 201 0.25 -9.16 21.42
C ARG A 201 0.99 -10.46 21.14
N VAL A 202 0.68 -11.53 21.87
CA VAL A 202 1.25 -12.87 21.64
C VAL A 202 0.86 -13.40 20.26
N ASN A 203 -0.37 -13.21 19.81
CA ASN A 203 -0.80 -13.63 18.47
C ASN A 203 -0.03 -12.89 17.36
N ALA A 204 0.23 -11.59 17.51
CA ALA A 204 1.04 -10.82 16.58
C ALA A 204 2.49 -11.33 16.54
N LEU A 205 3.09 -11.54 17.72
CA LEU A 205 4.44 -12.09 17.85
C LEU A 205 4.57 -13.45 17.15
N ARG A 206 3.61 -14.34 17.41
CA ARG A 206 3.65 -15.69 16.83
C ARG A 206 3.37 -15.70 15.32
N SER A 207 2.57 -14.74 14.84
CA SER A 207 2.36 -14.54 13.40
C SER A 207 3.65 -14.12 12.70
N LEU A 208 4.53 -13.34 13.38
CA LEU A 208 5.86 -13.00 12.85
C LEU A 208 6.73 -14.25 12.65
N PHE A 209 6.77 -15.16 13.63
CA PHE A 209 7.46 -16.45 13.49
C PHE A 209 6.97 -17.30 12.33
N LEU A 210 5.69 -17.17 11.95
CA LEU A 210 5.10 -17.94 10.87
C LEU A 210 5.44 -17.39 9.47
N ILE A 211 5.70 -16.09 9.37
CA ILE A 211 5.96 -15.42 8.07
C ILE A 211 7.43 -15.07 7.85
N LEU A 212 8.27 -15.11 8.91
CA LEU A 212 9.69 -14.88 8.76
C LEU A 212 10.35 -16.10 8.09
N PRO A 213 11.24 -15.86 7.11
CA PRO A 213 11.84 -16.93 6.31
C PRO A 213 12.85 -17.75 7.11
N GLU A 214 13.53 -17.14 8.09
CA GLU A 214 14.58 -17.78 8.87
C GLU A 214 14.20 -17.75 10.36
N VAL A 215 14.01 -18.93 10.95
CA VAL A 215 13.92 -19.13 12.39
C VAL A 215 14.93 -20.24 12.71
N PRO A 216 15.66 -20.19 13.85
CA PRO A 216 16.64 -21.22 14.18
C PRO A 216 16.03 -22.62 14.00
N PRO A 217 16.65 -23.48 13.16
CA PRO A 217 15.98 -24.65 12.59
C PRO A 217 15.37 -25.54 13.66
N GLU A 218 16.08 -25.72 14.78
CA GLU A 218 15.63 -26.42 15.99
C GLU A 218 16.40 -25.85 17.19
N ALA A 219 15.76 -24.99 17.99
CA ALA A 219 16.22 -24.77 19.36
C ALA A 219 15.05 -25.12 20.29
N PRO A 220 15.24 -26.05 21.23
CA PRO A 220 14.14 -26.66 21.97
C PRO A 220 13.37 -25.64 22.82
N GLU A 221 14.09 -24.70 23.43
CA GLU A 221 13.53 -23.77 24.41
C GLU A 221 12.55 -22.75 23.80
N TRP A 222 12.85 -22.20 22.61
CA TRP A 222 11.97 -21.20 21.99
C TRP A 222 10.72 -21.85 21.40
N LEU A 223 10.81 -23.08 20.86
CA LEU A 223 9.67 -23.79 20.30
C LEU A 223 8.68 -24.20 21.41
N GLU A 224 9.20 -24.63 22.56
CA GLU A 224 8.39 -24.89 23.75
C GLU A 224 7.74 -23.60 24.27
N ALA A 225 8.49 -22.49 24.34
CA ALA A 225 7.92 -21.19 24.72
C ALA A 225 6.85 -20.72 23.72
N PHE A 226 7.07 -20.96 22.42
CA PHE A 226 6.10 -20.70 21.37
C PHE A 226 4.80 -21.49 21.58
N ASP A 227 4.88 -22.77 21.92
CA ASP A 227 3.72 -23.62 22.21
C ASP A 227 3.00 -23.21 23.49
N ARG A 228 3.75 -22.96 24.57
CA ARG A 228 3.18 -22.53 25.86
C ARG A 228 2.45 -21.20 25.74
N SER A 229 2.96 -20.29 24.92
CA SER A 229 2.38 -18.96 24.74
C SER A 229 0.93 -18.97 24.22
N VAL A 230 0.49 -20.06 23.56
CA VAL A 230 -0.92 -20.24 23.13
C VAL A 230 -1.87 -20.36 24.32
N VAL A 231 -1.46 -21.14 25.32
CA VAL A 231 -2.33 -21.60 26.41
C VAL A 231 -2.19 -20.70 27.63
N SER A 232 -0.97 -20.30 27.95
CA SER A 232 -0.66 -19.47 29.11
C SER A 232 0.58 -18.62 28.82
N PRO A 233 0.42 -17.44 28.21
CA PRO A 233 1.54 -16.58 27.88
C PRO A 233 2.21 -16.03 29.14
N ARG A 234 3.50 -16.33 29.32
CA ARG A 234 4.32 -15.81 30.41
C ARG A 234 5.24 -14.69 29.90
N PRO A 235 5.52 -13.64 30.69
CA PRO A 235 6.46 -12.59 30.28
C PRO A 235 7.82 -13.13 29.83
N ALA A 236 8.36 -14.14 30.51
CA ALA A 236 9.62 -14.79 30.16
C ALA A 236 9.57 -15.48 28.78
N ASP A 237 8.43 -16.10 28.41
CA ASP A 237 8.26 -16.73 27.10
C ASP A 237 8.21 -15.67 26.00
N ILE A 238 7.56 -14.53 26.25
CA ILE A 238 7.51 -13.39 25.31
C ILE A 238 8.92 -12.83 25.09
N THR A 239 9.69 -12.61 26.16
CA THR A 239 11.07 -12.12 26.06
C THR A 239 11.95 -13.08 25.27
N LEU A 240 11.89 -14.38 25.56
CA LEU A 240 12.65 -15.40 24.83
C LEU A 240 12.32 -15.41 23.33
N LEU A 241 11.04 -15.31 22.99
CA LEU A 241 10.58 -15.25 21.60
C LEU A 241 11.05 -13.97 20.90
N LEU A 242 11.04 -12.82 21.57
CA LEU A 242 11.57 -11.57 21.02
C LEU A 242 13.07 -11.63 20.77
N GLU A 243 13.85 -12.12 21.73
CA GLU A 243 15.30 -12.30 21.57
C GLU A 243 15.61 -13.25 20.41
N THR A 244 14.80 -14.29 20.24
CA THR A 244 14.94 -15.24 19.12
C THR A 244 14.68 -14.56 17.78
N LEU A 245 13.66 -13.69 17.70
CA LEU A 245 13.38 -12.90 16.49
C LEU A 245 14.47 -11.86 16.19
N GLU A 246 14.98 -11.18 17.21
CA GLU A 246 16.08 -10.22 17.08
C GLU A 246 17.35 -10.88 16.52
N ARG A 247 17.65 -12.12 16.93
CA ARG A 247 18.78 -12.89 16.39
C ARG A 247 18.54 -13.34 14.95
N ALA A 248 17.30 -13.71 14.61
CA ALA A 248 16.94 -14.19 13.29
C ALA A 248 16.87 -13.08 12.21
N ALA A 249 16.44 -11.86 12.57
CA ALA A 249 16.37 -10.73 11.65
C ALA A 249 16.84 -9.40 12.29
N PRO A 250 18.14 -9.23 12.59
CA PRO A 250 18.67 -8.18 13.47
C PRO A 250 18.39 -6.75 13.01
N MET A 251 18.43 -6.51 11.69
CA MET A 251 18.24 -5.17 11.12
C MET A 251 16.80 -4.65 11.24
N ARG A 252 15.80 -5.55 11.25
CA ARG A 252 14.38 -5.15 11.36
C ARG A 252 13.96 -4.89 12.80
N PHE A 253 14.55 -5.61 13.75
CA PHE A 253 14.20 -5.50 15.16
C PHE A 253 15.10 -4.54 15.97
N ARG A 254 16.23 -4.04 15.42
CA ARG A 254 16.98 -2.92 16.03
C ARG A 254 16.17 -1.61 16.17
N ARG A 255 15.06 -1.46 15.44
CA ARG A 255 14.06 -0.37 15.64
C ARG A 255 13.16 -0.57 16.88
N MET A 256 13.29 -1.67 17.62
CA MET A 256 12.45 -1.98 18.78
C MET A 256 12.92 -1.32 20.09
N ASN A 257 14.19 -0.95 20.20
CA ASN A 257 14.77 -0.41 21.44
C ASN A 257 15.13 1.08 21.30
N ALA A 258 14.18 1.90 20.90
CA ALA A 258 14.11 3.34 21.18
C ALA A 258 12.79 3.94 20.66
N GLY A 259 11.82 4.13 21.56
CA GLY A 259 10.83 5.24 21.49
C GLY A 259 9.94 5.44 20.25
N GLY A 260 9.86 4.52 19.30
CA GLY A 260 9.05 4.68 18.08
C GLY A 260 7.62 4.19 18.27
N GLN A 261 6.64 5.08 18.26
CA GLN A 261 5.21 4.74 18.23
C GLN A 261 4.80 4.28 16.84
N ALA A 262 4.13 3.13 16.75
CA ALA A 262 3.52 2.62 15.52
C ALA A 262 2.00 2.84 15.58
N LEU A 263 1.44 3.54 14.57
CA LEU A 263 0.01 3.87 14.45
C LEU A 263 -0.79 2.84 13.59
N PRO A 264 -1.75 2.09 14.17
CA PRO A 264 -2.47 1.03 13.47
C PRO A 264 -3.42 1.58 12.40
N VAL A 265 -3.32 1.08 11.17
CA VAL A 265 -4.27 1.38 10.08
C VAL A 265 -5.35 0.30 10.00
N VAL A 266 -6.62 0.70 10.05
CA VAL A 266 -7.78 -0.20 9.89
C VAL A 266 -8.27 -0.11 8.45
N VAL A 267 -8.22 -1.24 7.73
CA VAL A 267 -8.81 -1.38 6.39
C VAL A 267 -10.32 -1.57 6.52
N ARG A 268 -11.13 -0.79 5.79
CA ARG A 268 -12.60 -0.95 5.68
C ARG A 268 -12.98 -1.34 4.24
N PRO A 269 -13.02 -2.65 3.91
CA PRO A 269 -13.20 -3.13 2.53
C PRO A 269 -14.61 -2.94 1.96
N ASN A 270 -15.60 -2.58 2.79
CA ASN A 270 -17.00 -2.49 2.41
C ASN A 270 -17.53 -1.05 2.38
N ASP A 271 -16.63 -0.05 2.34
CA ASP A 271 -17.06 1.33 2.14
C ASP A 271 -17.29 1.59 0.63
N PRO A 272 -18.53 1.86 0.18
CA PRO A 272 -18.83 2.17 -1.22
C PRO A 272 -18.18 3.47 -1.72
N ASN A 273 -17.50 4.25 -0.87
CA ASN A 273 -16.73 5.43 -1.24
C ASN A 273 -15.21 5.17 -1.42
N ALA A 274 -14.74 3.93 -1.36
CA ALA A 274 -13.33 3.62 -1.57
C ALA A 274 -12.95 3.70 -3.06
N LEU A 275 -12.21 4.76 -3.45
CA LEU A 275 -11.74 4.96 -4.83
C LEU A 275 -10.49 4.11 -5.16
N PRO A 276 -10.39 3.55 -6.37
CA PRO A 276 -9.26 2.71 -6.79
C PRO A 276 -8.09 3.57 -7.29
N ILE A 277 -6.95 3.58 -6.58
CA ILE A 277 -5.70 4.18 -7.07
C ILE A 277 -4.54 3.22 -6.79
N ALA A 278 -3.62 3.08 -7.75
CA ALA A 278 -2.52 2.11 -7.73
C ALA A 278 -1.55 2.32 -6.55
N LEU A 279 -1.28 1.23 -5.83
CA LEU A 279 -0.62 1.16 -4.51
C LEU A 279 0.85 1.61 -4.47
N GLN A 280 1.52 1.75 -5.62
CA GLN A 280 2.96 2.02 -5.68
C GLN A 280 3.29 3.51 -5.59
N ASP A 281 2.42 4.38 -6.09
CA ASP A 281 2.64 5.84 -6.09
C ASP A 281 2.25 6.50 -4.76
N MET A 282 1.45 5.83 -3.92
CA MET A 282 1.04 6.33 -2.60
C MET A 282 2.00 5.96 -1.46
N ARG A 283 2.76 4.86 -1.58
CA ARG A 283 3.56 4.33 -0.44
C ARG A 283 4.75 5.20 -0.02
N GLN A 284 5.26 6.07 -0.90
CA GLN A 284 6.29 7.05 -0.52
C GLN A 284 5.72 8.39 -0.05
N ALA A 285 4.47 8.73 -0.40
CA ALA A 285 3.89 10.05 -0.13
C ALA A 285 3.13 10.15 1.21
N PHE A 286 2.49 9.08 1.68
CA PHE A 286 1.51 9.20 2.78
C PHE A 286 1.99 8.82 4.18
N GLY A 287 3.02 7.97 4.32
CA GLY A 287 3.62 7.65 5.63
C GLY A 287 4.53 8.75 6.19
N HIS A 288 4.95 9.68 5.34
CA HIS A 288 5.94 10.72 5.67
C HIS A 288 5.36 12.14 5.63
N ALA A 289 4.10 12.37 5.20
CA ALA A 289 3.61 13.74 5.02
C ALA A 289 3.54 14.54 6.34
N ARG A 290 3.04 13.97 7.45
CA ARG A 290 2.99 14.67 8.75
C ARG A 290 4.39 14.92 9.33
N GLU A 291 5.26 13.93 9.25
CA GLU A 291 6.65 14.01 9.75
C GLU A 291 7.49 14.97 8.91
N GLN A 292 7.39 14.87 7.58
CA GLN A 292 8.04 15.77 6.63
C GLN A 292 7.49 17.18 6.76
N PHE A 293 6.18 17.36 6.89
CA PHE A 293 5.57 18.66 7.17
C PHE A 293 6.15 19.27 8.45
N GLY A 294 6.19 18.51 9.55
CA GLY A 294 6.79 18.96 10.81
C GLY A 294 8.28 19.28 10.70
N ALA A 295 9.04 18.45 9.99
CA ALA A 295 10.48 18.64 9.77
C ALA A 295 10.77 19.87 8.91
N ASP A 296 10.05 20.05 7.81
CA ASP A 296 10.17 21.20 6.91
C ASP A 296 9.77 22.49 7.62
N VAL A 297 8.69 22.48 8.43
CA VAL A 297 8.30 23.60 9.29
C VAL A 297 9.39 23.90 10.31
N GLY A 298 9.93 22.89 10.99
CA GLY A 298 10.99 23.06 11.99
C GLY A 298 12.27 23.65 11.41
N ASN A 299 12.72 23.13 10.26
CA ASN A 299 13.91 23.59 9.55
C ASN A 299 13.73 25.03 9.05
N ALA A 300 12.61 25.32 8.39
CA ALA A 300 12.34 26.65 7.85
C ALA A 300 12.29 27.70 8.96
N ASN A 301 11.59 27.43 10.07
CA ASN A 301 11.53 28.37 11.19
C ASN A 301 12.89 28.54 11.88
N GLY A 302 13.60 27.44 12.17
CA GLY A 302 14.90 27.49 12.84
C GLY A 302 15.98 28.22 12.03
N ARG A 303 15.96 28.09 10.70
CA ARG A 303 16.88 28.81 9.81
C ARG A 303 16.45 30.24 9.52
N LEU A 304 15.15 30.54 9.52
CA LEU A 304 14.67 31.91 9.38
C LEU A 304 15.17 32.81 10.51
N ASP A 305 15.24 32.30 11.74
CA ASP A 305 15.81 33.01 12.90
C ASP A 305 17.32 33.31 12.73
N GLN A 306 18.00 32.54 11.88
CA GLN A 306 19.40 32.73 11.51
C GLN A 306 19.57 33.62 10.27
N GLY A 307 18.48 34.18 9.73
CA GLY A 307 18.51 34.97 8.50
C GLY A 307 18.73 34.14 7.24
N ILE A 308 18.34 32.86 7.25
CA ILE A 308 18.45 31.95 6.11
C ILE A 308 17.04 31.50 5.70
N LEU A 309 16.73 31.63 4.41
CA LEU A 309 15.46 31.16 3.85
C LEU A 309 15.62 29.71 3.36
N ASP A 310 15.26 28.75 4.21
CA ASP A 310 15.24 27.32 3.86
C ASP A 310 13.80 26.87 3.61
N LEU A 311 13.49 26.57 2.35
CA LEU A 311 12.12 26.32 1.91
C LEU A 311 11.90 24.84 1.61
N PRO A 312 10.72 24.29 1.97
CA PRO A 312 10.32 22.94 1.59
C PRO A 312 10.40 22.69 0.07
N PRO A 313 10.60 21.43 -0.37
CA PRO A 313 10.66 21.09 -1.78
C PRO A 313 9.31 21.30 -2.50
N GLU A 314 9.36 21.79 -3.76
CA GLU A 314 8.17 22.06 -4.59
C GLU A 314 7.30 20.80 -4.77
N SER A 315 7.93 19.64 -4.96
CA SER A 315 7.22 18.36 -5.14
C SER A 315 6.30 18.06 -3.96
N PHE A 316 6.75 18.36 -2.74
CA PHE A 316 5.98 18.14 -1.53
C PHE A 316 4.82 19.12 -1.38
N LEU A 317 5.01 20.41 -1.75
CA LEU A 317 3.89 21.36 -1.85
C LEU A 317 2.79 20.85 -2.81
N LEU A 318 3.18 20.24 -3.94
CA LEU A 318 2.23 19.65 -4.88
C LEU A 318 1.55 18.40 -4.31
N ASP A 319 2.24 17.59 -3.51
CA ASP A 319 1.62 16.47 -2.79
C ASP A 319 0.56 16.96 -1.78
N LEU A 320 0.85 18.04 -1.04
CA LEU A 320 -0.14 18.67 -0.15
C LEU A 320 -1.34 19.20 -0.94
N CYS A 321 -1.10 19.85 -2.09
CA CYS A 321 -2.17 20.36 -2.94
C CYS A 321 -3.08 19.25 -3.49
N LEU A 322 -2.52 18.09 -3.83
CA LEU A 322 -3.26 16.93 -4.32
C LEU A 322 -4.27 16.41 -3.28
N GLN A 323 -3.90 16.44 -1.99
CA GLN A 323 -4.78 16.03 -0.89
C GLN A 323 -5.91 17.04 -0.66
N GLY A 324 -5.60 18.33 -0.76
CA GLY A 324 -6.55 19.38 -0.44
C GLY A 324 -6.85 19.54 1.06
N PRO A 325 -7.59 20.58 1.45
CA PRO A 325 -7.78 20.93 2.85
C PRO A 325 -8.45 19.83 3.67
N GLU A 326 -9.45 19.15 3.11
CA GLU A 326 -10.23 18.13 3.80
C GLU A 326 -9.35 16.94 4.20
N GLN A 327 -8.60 16.38 3.24
CA GLN A 327 -7.72 15.24 3.50
C GLN A 327 -6.46 15.64 4.29
N LEU A 328 -5.99 16.90 4.15
CA LEU A 328 -4.87 17.41 4.95
C LEU A 328 -5.22 17.49 6.44
N ARG A 329 -6.47 17.82 6.80
CA ARG A 329 -6.88 17.83 8.22
C ARG A 329 -6.74 16.47 8.86
N GLU A 330 -7.07 15.41 8.12
CA GLU A 330 -6.91 14.03 8.56
C GLU A 330 -5.43 13.63 8.58
N THR A 331 -4.70 13.95 7.52
CA THR A 331 -3.28 13.56 7.35
C THR A 331 -2.37 14.22 8.38
N LEU A 332 -2.60 15.49 8.68
CA LEU A 332 -1.84 16.25 9.67
C LEU A 332 -2.39 16.10 11.09
N ASP A 333 -3.59 15.53 11.24
CA ASP A 333 -4.30 15.41 12.52
C ASP A 333 -4.50 16.80 13.18
N ARG A 334 -4.96 17.76 12.36
CA ARG A 334 -5.12 19.18 12.70
C ARG A 334 -6.33 19.76 11.99
N GLN A 335 -7.24 20.40 12.73
CA GLN A 335 -8.39 21.11 12.13
C GLN A 335 -7.99 22.46 11.53
N THR A 336 -7.05 23.13 12.18
CA THR A 336 -6.47 24.41 11.74
C THR A 336 -4.95 24.35 11.82
N LEU A 337 -4.29 25.21 11.06
CA LEU A 337 -2.85 25.39 11.03
C LEU A 337 -2.50 26.81 11.49
N THR A 338 -1.35 26.97 12.11
CA THR A 338 -0.84 28.28 12.49
C THR A 338 -0.14 28.97 11.32
N GLY A 339 0.01 30.30 11.40
CA GLY A 339 0.82 31.04 10.44
C GLY A 339 2.30 30.60 10.41
N GLN A 340 2.80 30.03 11.52
CA GLN A 340 4.15 29.44 11.63
C GLN A 340 4.31 28.15 10.84
N GLU A 341 3.24 27.36 10.72
CA GLU A 341 3.22 26.09 10.00
C GLU A 341 3.02 26.30 8.49
N VAL A 342 2.29 27.34 8.08
CA VAL A 342 1.89 27.54 6.68
C VAL A 342 2.85 28.41 5.88
N TRP A 343 3.52 29.39 6.50
CA TRP A 343 4.40 30.31 5.77
C TRP A 343 5.50 29.64 4.93
N PRO A 344 6.15 28.52 5.34
CA PRO A 344 7.22 27.91 4.55
C PRO A 344 6.72 27.46 3.19
N PHE A 345 5.50 26.90 3.14
CA PHE A 345 4.87 26.38 1.93
C PHE A 345 4.35 27.51 1.03
N VAL A 346 3.78 28.57 1.62
CA VAL A 346 3.43 29.78 0.86
C VAL A 346 4.69 30.40 0.25
N ALA A 347 5.78 30.49 1.01
CA ALA A 347 7.04 30.98 0.50
C ALA A 347 7.61 30.08 -0.62
N THR A 348 7.57 28.75 -0.47
CA THR A 348 7.91 27.80 -1.55
C THR A 348 7.10 28.07 -2.81
N ALA A 349 5.81 28.36 -2.68
CA ALA A 349 4.94 28.60 -3.83
C ALA A 349 5.31 29.88 -4.60
N LEU A 350 5.64 30.95 -3.86
CA LEU A 350 6.00 32.26 -4.41
C LEU A 350 7.42 32.29 -4.99
N SER A 351 8.33 31.47 -4.46
CA SER A 351 9.74 31.41 -4.90
C SER A 351 9.95 30.67 -6.22
N GLN A 352 8.93 30.00 -6.77
CA GLN A 352 9.09 29.23 -8.00
C GLN A 352 9.27 30.11 -9.24
N GLN A 353 10.10 29.66 -10.18
CA GLN A 353 10.22 30.31 -11.48
C GLN A 353 8.93 30.13 -12.31
N GLY A 354 8.54 31.19 -13.04
CA GLY A 354 7.32 31.19 -13.86
C GLY A 354 6.06 31.36 -13.02
N THR A 355 4.98 30.65 -13.34
CA THR A 355 3.72 30.73 -12.60
C THR A 355 3.87 30.24 -11.16
N GLU A 356 3.33 30.98 -10.19
CA GLU A 356 3.28 30.58 -8.78
C GLU A 356 2.56 29.24 -8.60
N ARG A 357 2.94 28.49 -7.57
CA ARG A 357 2.23 27.25 -7.19
C ARG A 357 1.00 27.56 -6.35
N PRO A 358 0.03 26.65 -6.29
CA PRO A 358 -1.12 26.80 -5.39
C PRO A 358 -0.65 26.88 -3.93
N TYR A 359 -1.30 27.73 -3.15
CA TYR A 359 -1.07 27.89 -1.72
C TYR A 359 -2.33 28.31 -0.95
N TRP A 360 -3.39 28.76 -1.62
CA TRP A 360 -4.62 29.23 -0.99
C TRP A 360 -5.34 28.10 -0.25
N PHE A 361 -5.23 26.85 -0.71
CA PHE A 361 -5.71 25.68 0.01
C PHE A 361 -5.07 25.51 1.40
N LEU A 362 -3.82 25.93 1.62
CA LEU A 362 -3.22 25.93 2.96
C LEU A 362 -3.67 27.15 3.76
N VAL A 363 -3.81 28.30 3.10
CA VAL A 363 -4.31 29.54 3.73
C VAL A 363 -5.73 29.35 4.27
N SER A 364 -6.58 28.58 3.59
CA SER A 364 -7.94 28.30 4.05
C SER A 364 -8.01 27.46 5.35
N MET A 365 -6.89 26.87 5.76
CA MET A 365 -6.74 26.13 7.02
C MET A 365 -6.14 26.98 8.14
N VAL A 366 -5.73 28.23 7.86
CA VAL A 366 -5.03 29.07 8.84
C VAL A 366 -6.00 29.70 9.84
N ASP A 367 -5.70 29.58 11.12
CA ASP A 367 -6.48 30.17 12.21
C ASP A 367 -6.32 31.70 12.32
N ASP A 368 -5.10 32.21 12.14
CA ASP A 368 -4.77 33.64 12.15
C ASP A 368 -3.94 34.05 10.93
N ILE A 369 -4.61 34.61 9.92
CA ILE A 369 -3.98 35.18 8.72
C ILE A 369 -3.01 36.31 9.08
N GLY A 370 -3.23 37.04 10.18
CA GLY A 370 -2.31 38.07 10.67
C GLY A 370 -0.95 37.51 11.06
N GLN A 371 -0.92 36.35 11.71
CA GLN A 371 0.32 35.64 12.04
C GLN A 371 1.06 35.19 10.78
N LEU A 372 0.33 34.67 9.78
CA LEU A 372 0.90 34.28 8.48
C LEU A 372 1.54 35.48 7.76
N ILE A 373 0.84 36.63 7.71
CA ILE A 373 1.37 37.88 7.14
C ILE A 373 2.67 38.28 7.85
N GLY A 374 2.70 38.19 9.19
CA GLY A 374 3.90 38.47 9.98
C GLY A 374 5.10 37.62 9.56
N GLN A 375 4.91 36.31 9.39
CA GLN A 375 5.98 35.40 8.96
C GLN A 375 6.42 35.66 7.51
N LEU A 376 5.49 35.94 6.60
CA LEU A 376 5.83 36.27 5.21
C LEU A 376 6.63 37.57 5.09
N ARG A 377 6.34 38.57 5.94
CA ARG A 377 7.15 39.80 6.02
C ARG A 377 8.58 39.51 6.47
N ARG A 378 8.76 38.62 7.46
CA ARG A 378 10.09 38.17 7.92
C ARG A 378 10.84 37.43 6.81
N ALA A 379 10.18 36.47 6.15
CA ALA A 379 10.75 35.72 5.03
C ALA A 379 11.16 36.63 3.86
N SER A 380 10.31 37.61 3.51
CA SER A 380 10.59 38.61 2.47
C SER A 380 11.80 39.48 2.82
N ALA A 381 11.94 39.91 4.08
CA ALA A 381 13.08 40.72 4.53
C ALA A 381 14.42 39.98 4.40
N VAL A 382 14.43 38.68 4.65
CA VAL A 382 15.62 37.82 4.58
C VAL A 382 16.02 37.46 3.14
N SER A 383 15.06 37.37 2.22
CA SER A 383 15.33 36.96 0.84
C SER A 383 16.19 37.98 0.07
N ALA A 384 17.13 37.49 -0.74
CA ALA A 384 17.88 38.31 -1.69
C ALA A 384 17.18 38.44 -3.07
N GLN A 385 16.10 37.67 -3.32
CA GLN A 385 15.45 37.60 -4.63
C GLN A 385 14.36 38.67 -4.79
N GLY A 386 14.54 39.61 -5.73
CA GLY A 386 13.59 40.69 -5.99
C GLY A 386 12.19 40.20 -6.40
N GLN A 387 12.13 39.22 -7.30
CA GLN A 387 10.86 38.62 -7.74
C GLN A 387 10.06 38.00 -6.58
N PHE A 388 10.74 37.31 -5.65
CA PHE A 388 10.10 36.76 -4.47
C PHE A 388 9.52 37.86 -3.58
N LYS A 389 10.26 38.97 -3.37
CA LYS A 389 9.79 40.12 -2.56
C LYS A 389 8.54 40.78 -3.16
N GLU A 390 8.52 40.97 -4.47
CA GLU A 390 7.36 41.53 -5.18
C GLU A 390 6.13 40.63 -5.01
N ARG A 391 6.30 39.33 -5.20
CA ARG A 391 5.23 38.33 -5.03
C ARG A 391 4.74 38.23 -3.60
N CYS A 392 5.64 38.23 -2.61
CA CYS A 392 5.26 38.31 -1.20
C CYS A 392 4.45 39.58 -0.92
N THR A 393 4.81 40.71 -1.50
CA THR A 393 4.06 41.96 -1.33
C THR A 393 2.65 41.86 -1.92
N ALA A 394 2.51 41.28 -3.11
CA ALA A 394 1.22 41.04 -3.73
C ALA A 394 0.36 40.05 -2.91
N ALA A 395 0.94 38.94 -2.48
CA ALA A 395 0.29 37.93 -1.65
C ALA A 395 -0.15 38.50 -0.29
N ILE A 396 0.67 39.31 0.37
CA ILE A 396 0.31 39.98 1.63
C ILE A 396 -0.90 40.90 1.45
N ARG A 397 -0.95 41.70 0.37
CA ARG A 397 -2.11 42.55 0.08
C ARG A 397 -3.38 41.73 -0.12
N ALA A 398 -3.28 40.58 -0.80
CA ALA A 398 -4.40 39.68 -1.01
C ALA A 398 -4.84 38.98 0.28
N LEU A 399 -3.90 38.59 1.14
CA LEU A 399 -4.19 38.05 2.47
C LEU A 399 -4.86 39.08 3.38
N GLU A 400 -4.43 40.35 3.31
CA GLU A 400 -5.06 41.46 4.04
C GLU A 400 -6.51 41.69 3.58
N ALA A 401 -6.76 41.67 2.26
CA ALA A 401 -8.10 41.76 1.70
C ALA A 401 -8.98 40.58 2.15
N LYS A 402 -8.46 39.34 2.07
CA LYS A 402 -9.15 38.12 2.53
C LYS A 402 -9.48 38.16 4.03
N ARG A 403 -8.52 38.58 4.87
CA ARG A 403 -8.70 38.73 6.32
C ARG A 403 -9.78 39.76 6.67
N GLN A 404 -9.93 40.80 5.86
CA GLN A 404 -10.93 41.86 6.05
C GLN A 404 -12.26 41.56 5.32
N GLU A 405 -12.38 40.39 4.68
CA GLU A 405 -13.53 40.00 3.85
C GLU A 405 -13.85 41.03 2.75
N ARG A 406 -12.81 41.71 2.23
CA ARG A 406 -12.93 42.71 1.17
C ARG A 406 -12.63 42.11 -0.20
N THR A 407 -13.36 42.58 -1.22
CA THR A 407 -13.04 42.29 -2.61
C THR A 407 -11.65 42.83 -2.97
N LEU A 408 -10.86 42.00 -3.63
CA LEU A 408 -9.54 42.38 -4.11
C LEU A 408 -9.67 43.38 -5.28
N PRO A 409 -8.92 44.49 -5.30
CA PRO A 409 -9.01 45.45 -6.40
C PRO A 409 -8.66 44.83 -7.77
N PRO A 410 -9.38 45.16 -8.86
CA PRO A 410 -9.17 44.56 -10.18
C PRO A 410 -7.76 44.73 -10.75
N ALA A 411 -7.08 45.84 -10.43
CA ALA A 411 -5.74 46.16 -10.91
C ALA A 411 -4.61 45.35 -10.22
N THR A 412 -4.93 44.43 -9.32
CA THR A 412 -3.93 43.54 -8.70
C THR A 412 -3.56 42.41 -9.65
N GLU A 413 -2.32 41.91 -9.55
CA GLU A 413 -1.83 40.81 -10.41
C GLU A 413 -2.71 39.55 -10.26
N ILE A 414 -3.11 39.22 -9.03
CA ILE A 414 -3.95 38.05 -8.75
C ILE A 414 -5.34 38.23 -9.38
N ALA A 415 -5.99 39.39 -9.23
CA ALA A 415 -7.29 39.63 -9.86
C ALA A 415 -7.21 39.60 -11.40
N THR A 416 -6.19 40.26 -11.98
CA THR A 416 -5.98 40.27 -13.43
C THR A 416 -5.71 38.88 -13.98
N PHE A 417 -4.90 38.09 -13.27
CA PHE A 417 -4.63 36.69 -13.60
C PHE A 417 -5.91 35.87 -13.58
N THR A 418 -6.68 35.93 -12.48
CA THR A 418 -7.91 35.15 -12.31
C THR A 418 -8.92 35.47 -13.41
N VAL A 419 -9.22 36.75 -13.66
CA VAL A 419 -10.18 37.15 -14.71
C VAL A 419 -9.73 36.67 -16.08
N THR A 420 -8.45 36.85 -16.42
CA THR A 420 -7.91 36.44 -17.73
C THR A 420 -7.96 34.93 -17.91
N GLN A 421 -7.61 34.16 -16.89
CA GLN A 421 -7.59 32.69 -16.97
C GLN A 421 -8.99 32.10 -16.88
N SER A 422 -9.92 32.67 -16.12
CA SER A 422 -11.33 32.28 -16.12
C SER A 422 -11.96 32.46 -17.51
N ALA A 423 -11.74 33.61 -18.15
CA ALA A 423 -12.22 33.86 -19.51
C ALA A 423 -11.62 32.87 -20.52
N ALA A 424 -10.32 32.57 -20.42
CA ALA A 424 -9.66 31.60 -21.28
C ALA A 424 -10.19 30.18 -21.08
N ALA A 425 -10.50 29.79 -19.84
CA ALA A 425 -11.07 28.49 -19.52
C ALA A 425 -12.48 28.33 -20.09
N GLU A 426 -13.31 29.37 -19.96
CA GLU A 426 -14.65 29.39 -20.54
C GLU A 426 -14.59 29.27 -22.06
N THR A 427 -13.76 30.08 -22.73
CA THR A 427 -13.57 29.99 -24.18
C THR A 427 -13.06 28.61 -24.61
N ALA A 428 -12.15 28.00 -23.85
CA ALA A 428 -11.65 26.66 -24.16
C ALA A 428 -12.76 25.61 -24.07
N ARG A 429 -13.59 25.67 -23.02
CA ARG A 429 -14.77 24.80 -22.84
C ARG A 429 -15.78 24.95 -23.97
N GLU A 430 -16.14 26.19 -24.30
CA GLU A 430 -17.07 26.50 -25.39
C GLU A 430 -16.56 26.03 -26.76
N SER A 431 -15.23 26.03 -26.96
CA SER A 431 -14.60 25.62 -28.21
C SER A 431 -14.48 24.11 -28.42
N ILE A 432 -14.91 23.28 -27.47
CA ILE A 432 -14.77 21.81 -27.54
C ILE A 432 -15.51 21.22 -28.76
N PRO A 433 -16.80 21.53 -29.02
CA PRO A 433 -17.51 20.99 -30.17
C PRO A 433 -16.85 21.38 -31.50
N ASP A 434 -16.52 22.66 -31.69
CA ASP A 434 -15.83 23.18 -32.87
C ASP A 434 -14.45 22.55 -33.04
N SER A 435 -13.77 22.22 -31.94
CA SER A 435 -12.49 21.52 -31.97
C SER A 435 -12.66 20.05 -32.34
N MET A 436 -13.77 19.40 -31.97
CA MET A 436 -14.02 18.01 -32.35
C MET A 436 -14.29 17.91 -33.85
N GLU A 437 -15.15 18.78 -34.38
CA GLU A 437 -15.46 18.84 -35.82
C GLU A 437 -14.22 19.15 -36.66
N ARG A 438 -13.43 20.16 -36.28
CA ARG A 438 -12.22 20.54 -37.02
C ARG A 438 -11.13 19.48 -37.07
N ASN A 439 -11.08 18.57 -36.08
CA ASN A 439 -10.05 17.54 -36.01
C ASN A 439 -10.54 16.16 -36.47
N GLU A 440 -11.78 16.02 -36.95
CA GLU A 440 -12.32 14.79 -37.51
C GLU A 440 -11.46 14.30 -38.70
N GLY A 441 -11.08 13.01 -38.70
CA GLY A 441 -10.22 12.42 -39.72
C GLY A 441 -8.74 12.87 -39.68
N THR A 442 -8.33 13.61 -38.65
CA THR A 442 -6.93 14.05 -38.47
C THR A 442 -6.21 13.23 -37.38
N VAL A 443 -4.88 13.36 -37.29
CA VAL A 443 -4.10 12.74 -36.19
C VAL A 443 -4.49 13.23 -34.78
N ARG A 444 -5.28 14.31 -34.68
CA ARG A 444 -5.77 14.89 -33.41
C ARG A 444 -7.22 14.50 -33.10
N GLU A 445 -7.84 13.67 -33.92
CA GLU A 445 -9.22 13.22 -33.71
C GLU A 445 -9.40 12.64 -32.30
N ALA A 446 -10.49 13.03 -31.63
CA ALA A 446 -10.83 12.48 -30.32
C ALA A 446 -11.17 10.99 -30.47
N SER A 447 -10.67 10.16 -29.55
CA SER A 447 -11.03 8.74 -29.57
C SER A 447 -12.53 8.55 -29.30
N LEU A 448 -13.14 7.49 -29.83
CA LEU A 448 -14.56 7.17 -29.60
C LEU A 448 -14.93 7.13 -28.10
N LYS A 449 -13.96 6.80 -27.23
CA LYS A 449 -14.15 6.80 -25.77
C LYS A 449 -14.05 8.21 -25.17
N ALA A 450 -13.27 9.11 -25.77
CA ALA A 450 -13.08 10.48 -25.30
C ALA A 450 -14.19 11.44 -25.77
N MET A 451 -14.86 11.15 -26.89
CA MET A 451 -15.91 12.04 -27.43
C MET A 451 -17.07 12.30 -26.46
N PRO A 452 -17.67 11.28 -25.78
CA PRO A 452 -18.79 11.56 -24.87
C PRO A 452 -18.39 12.38 -23.64
N PRO A 453 -17.28 12.10 -22.93
CA PRO A 453 -16.83 12.95 -21.82
C PRO A 453 -16.45 14.38 -22.22
N LEU A 454 -15.91 14.59 -23.42
CA LEU A 454 -15.64 15.93 -23.94
C LEU A 454 -16.93 16.71 -24.21
N ALA A 455 -17.94 16.05 -24.78
CA ALA A 455 -19.27 16.66 -24.96
C ALA A 455 -19.95 16.98 -23.63
N ALA A 456 -19.81 16.10 -22.62
CA ALA A 456 -20.34 16.32 -21.27
C ALA A 456 -19.66 17.51 -20.56
N LEU A 457 -18.36 17.74 -20.81
CA LEU A 457 -17.65 18.92 -20.31
C LEU A 457 -18.21 20.22 -20.90
N TYR A 458 -18.45 20.24 -22.22
CA TYR A 458 -19.11 21.37 -22.88
C TYR A 458 -20.52 21.63 -22.31
N ALA A 459 -21.30 20.56 -22.09
CA ALA A 459 -22.63 20.66 -21.49
C ALA A 459 -22.62 21.09 -20.01
N GLY A 460 -21.45 21.19 -19.38
CA GLY A 460 -21.32 21.50 -17.95
C GLY A 460 -21.70 20.36 -17.01
N GLU A 461 -21.88 19.14 -17.56
CA GLU A 461 -22.18 17.94 -16.78
C GLU A 461 -20.92 17.34 -16.14
N PHE A 462 -19.77 17.50 -16.81
CA PHE A 462 -18.46 17.00 -16.36
C PHE A 462 -17.50 18.14 -16.07
N THR A 463 -16.59 17.94 -15.10
CA THR A 463 -15.38 18.75 -14.96
C THR A 463 -14.28 18.27 -15.90
N ALA A 464 -13.26 19.09 -16.11
CA ALA A 464 -12.14 18.73 -17.00
C ALA A 464 -11.40 17.48 -16.49
N GLY A 465 -11.26 17.35 -15.18
CA GLY A 465 -10.71 16.19 -14.49
C GLY A 465 -11.54 14.93 -14.67
N GLN A 466 -12.87 15.02 -14.78
CA GLN A 466 -13.74 13.87 -15.05
C GLN A 466 -13.66 13.40 -16.51
N ALA A 467 -13.41 14.31 -17.46
CA ALA A 467 -13.21 13.96 -18.86
C ALA A 467 -11.80 13.39 -19.15
N PHE A 468 -10.82 13.72 -18.32
CA PHE A 468 -9.41 13.38 -18.51
C PHE A 468 -9.09 11.89 -18.67
N PRO A 469 -9.64 10.94 -17.89
CA PRO A 469 -9.29 9.52 -18.00
C PRO A 469 -9.55 8.94 -19.39
N ALA A 470 -10.63 9.38 -20.06
CA ALA A 470 -10.97 8.90 -21.39
C ALA A 470 -10.02 9.44 -22.46
N VAL A 471 -9.57 10.69 -22.32
CA VAL A 471 -8.54 11.30 -23.17
C VAL A 471 -7.17 10.65 -22.94
N TYR A 472 -6.81 10.44 -21.67
CA TYR A 472 -5.52 9.89 -21.27
C TYR A 472 -5.33 8.43 -21.72
N ALA A 473 -6.43 7.66 -21.79
CA ALA A 473 -6.45 6.29 -22.29
C ALA A 473 -6.28 6.16 -23.82
N SER A 474 -6.24 7.27 -24.56
CA SER A 474 -6.01 7.23 -26.02
C SER A 474 -4.63 6.67 -26.35
N GLU A 475 -4.58 5.71 -27.28
CA GLU A 475 -3.33 5.15 -27.79
C GLU A 475 -2.63 6.09 -28.77
N ASN A 476 -3.35 7.08 -29.33
CA ASN A 476 -2.79 8.09 -30.22
C ASN A 476 -2.15 9.23 -29.41
N PRO A 477 -0.82 9.41 -29.46
CA PRO A 477 -0.13 10.44 -28.66
C PRO A 477 -0.48 11.88 -29.05
N ASP A 478 -0.75 12.15 -30.33
CA ASP A 478 -1.07 13.50 -30.82
C ASP A 478 -2.47 13.93 -30.38
N SER A 479 -3.44 13.02 -30.50
CA SER A 479 -4.79 13.17 -29.97
C SER A 479 -4.76 13.35 -28.44
N LYS A 480 -4.06 12.46 -27.72
CA LYS A 480 -3.90 12.54 -26.26
C LYS A 480 -3.37 13.91 -25.85
N LYS A 481 -2.24 14.36 -26.41
CA LYS A 481 -1.63 15.65 -26.08
C LYS A 481 -2.53 16.84 -26.41
N TYR A 482 -3.20 16.80 -27.56
CA TYR A 482 -4.10 17.89 -27.97
C TYR A 482 -5.27 18.04 -27.00
N TRP A 483 -5.98 16.95 -26.73
CA TRP A 483 -7.16 16.98 -25.86
C TRP A 483 -6.80 17.18 -24.40
N THR A 484 -5.68 16.63 -23.92
CA THR A 484 -5.17 16.96 -22.58
C THR A 484 -4.93 18.46 -22.45
N ARG A 485 -4.33 19.12 -23.46
CA ARG A 485 -4.12 20.57 -23.42
C ARG A 485 -5.45 21.34 -23.30
N GLN A 486 -6.48 20.95 -24.05
CA GLN A 486 -7.79 21.60 -23.97
C GLN A 486 -8.41 21.45 -22.58
N LEU A 487 -8.34 20.25 -22.00
CA LEU A 487 -8.82 20.00 -20.64
C LEU A 487 -8.04 20.81 -19.59
N LEU A 488 -6.72 20.94 -19.73
CA LEU A 488 -5.92 21.77 -18.82
C LEU A 488 -6.35 23.24 -18.86
N ILE A 489 -6.64 23.78 -20.04
CA ILE A 489 -7.06 25.19 -20.17
C ILE A 489 -8.48 25.39 -19.64
N ALA A 490 -9.38 24.43 -19.88
CA ALA A 490 -10.78 24.48 -19.43
C ALA A 490 -10.98 24.21 -17.92
N ALA A 491 -9.93 23.83 -17.20
CA ALA A 491 -10.02 23.48 -15.77
C ALA A 491 -10.29 24.71 -14.89
N THR A 492 -11.34 24.62 -14.08
CA THR A 492 -11.79 25.69 -13.17
C THR A 492 -12.26 25.16 -11.82
N ASP A 493 -12.36 23.83 -11.64
CA ASP A 493 -12.94 23.20 -10.47
C ASP A 493 -11.89 22.52 -9.56
N ALA A 494 -12.15 22.48 -8.26
CA ALA A 494 -11.26 21.83 -7.28
C ALA A 494 -11.05 20.32 -7.54
N SER A 495 -12.00 19.64 -8.19
CA SER A 495 -11.86 18.24 -8.61
C SER A 495 -10.86 18.05 -9.75
N ASP A 496 -10.50 19.11 -10.48
CA ASP A 496 -9.53 19.05 -11.59
C ASP A 496 -8.07 18.87 -11.10
N ARG A 497 -7.80 19.08 -9.80
CA ARG A 497 -6.46 19.03 -9.19
C ARG A 497 -5.66 17.77 -9.56
N SER A 498 -6.31 16.60 -9.52
CA SER A 498 -5.65 15.33 -9.82
C SER A 498 -5.13 15.26 -11.27
N MET A 499 -5.94 15.71 -12.24
CA MET A 499 -5.53 15.83 -13.64
C MET A 499 -4.36 16.82 -13.79
N LEU A 500 -4.48 18.00 -13.17
CA LEU A 500 -3.50 19.08 -13.30
C LEU A 500 -2.12 18.65 -12.77
N ILE A 501 -2.10 17.98 -11.61
CA ILE A 501 -0.86 17.47 -11.00
C ILE A 501 -0.30 16.29 -11.79
N THR A 502 -1.16 15.41 -12.32
CA THR A 502 -0.75 14.33 -13.23
C THR A 502 -0.05 14.90 -14.46
N ALA A 503 -0.61 15.95 -15.08
CA ALA A 503 -0.01 16.61 -16.23
C ALA A 503 1.34 17.28 -15.92
N LEU A 504 1.53 17.76 -14.69
CA LEU A 504 2.82 18.32 -14.25
C LEU A 504 3.91 17.27 -14.07
N ARG A 505 3.53 16.07 -13.63
CA ARG A 505 4.45 14.96 -13.33
C ARG A 505 4.79 14.12 -14.55
N ALA A 506 3.82 13.89 -15.44
CA ALA A 506 3.99 13.02 -16.58
C ALA A 506 5.00 13.59 -17.60
N PRO A 507 6.06 12.86 -17.95
CA PRO A 507 7.07 13.33 -18.92
C PRO A 507 6.49 13.63 -20.30
N GLU A 508 5.46 12.90 -20.71
CA GLU A 508 4.81 13.05 -22.02
C GLU A 508 4.12 14.41 -22.22
N PHE A 509 3.83 15.13 -21.13
CA PHE A 509 3.21 16.45 -21.14
C PHE A 509 4.17 17.60 -20.80
N ALA A 510 5.48 17.40 -21.01
CA ALA A 510 6.50 18.40 -20.72
C ALA A 510 6.21 19.79 -21.34
N ASN A 511 5.62 19.83 -22.53
CA ASN A 511 5.22 21.05 -23.24
C ASN A 511 3.90 21.68 -22.75
N LEU A 512 3.16 21.00 -21.88
CA LEU A 512 1.87 21.46 -21.33
C LEU A 512 2.00 21.96 -19.89
N LYS A 513 3.19 21.89 -19.27
CA LYS A 513 3.42 22.27 -17.87
C LYS A 513 3.01 23.71 -17.55
N THR A 514 3.14 24.63 -18.50
CA THR A 514 2.73 26.03 -18.29
C THR A 514 1.22 26.15 -18.16
N ASP A 515 0.46 25.49 -19.03
CA ASP A 515 -1.01 25.50 -19.00
C ASP A 515 -1.50 24.83 -17.71
N ALA A 516 -0.91 23.70 -17.33
CA ALA A 516 -1.22 23.01 -16.07
C ALA A 516 -0.94 23.87 -14.82
N ARG A 517 0.20 24.61 -14.77
CA ARG A 517 0.49 25.52 -13.65
C ARG A 517 -0.50 26.67 -13.55
N LYS A 518 -0.88 27.26 -14.68
CA LYS A 518 -1.86 28.37 -14.72
C LYS A 518 -3.22 27.90 -14.24
N ALA A 519 -3.69 26.77 -14.73
CA ALA A 519 -4.95 26.19 -14.31
C ALA A 519 -4.93 25.79 -12.83
N LEU A 520 -3.85 25.19 -12.33
CA LEU A 520 -3.72 24.84 -10.91
C LEU A 520 -3.75 26.08 -10.00
N ARG A 521 -3.08 27.17 -10.41
CA ARG A 521 -3.16 28.46 -9.71
C ARG A 521 -4.57 29.05 -9.76
N LEU A 522 -5.25 28.97 -10.91
CA LEU A 522 -6.62 29.46 -11.07
C LEU A 522 -7.60 28.72 -10.15
N VAL A 523 -7.62 27.40 -10.22
CA VAL A 523 -8.49 26.52 -9.40
C VAL A 523 -8.32 26.82 -7.91
N ASP A 524 -7.09 26.96 -7.45
CA ASP A 524 -6.77 27.26 -6.06
C ASP A 524 -7.26 28.65 -5.63
N ILE A 525 -7.12 29.67 -6.49
CA ILE A 525 -7.66 31.02 -6.23
C ILE A 525 -9.19 31.02 -6.22
N LEU A 526 -9.85 30.41 -7.21
CA LEU A 526 -11.31 30.38 -7.31
C LEU A 526 -11.95 29.67 -6.12
N THR A 527 -11.30 28.62 -5.63
CA THR A 527 -11.84 27.79 -4.55
C THR A 527 -11.53 28.35 -3.16
N TYR A 528 -10.31 28.83 -2.94
CA TYR A 528 -9.80 29.15 -1.59
C TYR A 528 -9.27 30.58 -1.44
N GLY A 529 -9.13 31.31 -2.55
CA GLY A 529 -8.52 32.64 -2.61
C GLY A 529 -9.38 33.77 -2.02
N PRO A 530 -8.97 35.03 -2.22
CA PRO A 530 -9.76 36.21 -1.86
C PRO A 530 -10.96 36.38 -2.80
N ASN A 531 -11.96 37.16 -2.37
CA ASN A 531 -13.07 37.54 -3.23
C ASN A 531 -12.57 38.41 -4.40
N ILE A 532 -12.87 38.02 -5.63
CA ILE A 532 -12.50 38.72 -6.87
C ILE A 532 -13.75 38.84 -7.73
N GLU A 533 -13.98 40.03 -8.30
CA GLU A 533 -15.04 40.22 -9.29
C GLU A 533 -14.61 39.61 -10.64
N LEU A 534 -15.30 38.53 -11.02
CA LEU A 534 -15.22 37.93 -12.34
C LEU A 534 -16.25 38.67 -13.20
N GLY A 535 -15.77 39.66 -13.95
CA GLY A 535 -16.62 40.59 -14.70
C GLY A 535 -17.51 39.95 -15.76
#